data_AF-A0A673T1A2-F1
#
_entry.id   AF-A0A673T1A2-F1
#
_cell.length_a   1.000
_cell.length_b   1.000
_cell.length_c   1.000
_cell.angle_alpha   90.00
_cell.angle_beta   90.00
_cell.angle_gamma   90.00
#
_symmetry.space_group_name_H-M   'P 1'
#
loop_
_entity.id
_entity.type
_entity.pdbx_description
1 polymer ?
#
loop_
_entity_poly.entity_id
_entity_poly.type
_entity_poly.pdbx_seq_one_letter_code
_entity_poly.pdbx_strand_id
1 'polypeptide(L)'
;MRAFCCPSHSAPAMSLSLFCVILCFLGAGPVDAAITQTPRHHIIQTGTKMVLECSQDMNHFAMYWYRQDPGQGLGLIHYSSGTGSTAEGDVTEGYSVSRDKKEHFPLTLESAGTNQTSLYLCASRESTALHRQLLSAQKAPPQARRKFLPEASPQEGE
;
A
#
# COMPACT_ATOMS: atom_id res chain seq x y z
N MET A 1 -1.12 14.43 -16.39
CA MET A 1 -1.43 15.81 -16.83
C MET A 1 -0.90 16.02 -18.23
N ARG A 2 -1.78 16.07 -19.24
CA ARG A 2 -1.57 16.86 -20.46
C ARG A 2 -2.92 17.43 -20.85
N ALA A 3 -3.11 18.71 -20.55
CA ALA A 3 -4.15 19.52 -21.14
C ALA A 3 -3.74 19.79 -22.59
N PHE A 4 -4.52 19.31 -23.54
CA PHE A 4 -4.53 19.88 -24.89
C PHE A 4 -5.80 20.72 -24.99
N CYS A 5 -5.72 21.93 -24.45
CA CYS A 5 -6.61 23.00 -24.86
C CYS A 5 -6.31 23.34 -26.32
N CYS A 6 -7.35 23.45 -27.14
CA CYS A 6 -7.30 23.59 -28.59
C CYS A 6 -6.32 24.67 -29.09
N PRO A 7 -5.70 24.47 -30.26
CA PRO A 7 -4.90 25.49 -30.91
C PRO A 7 -5.81 26.65 -31.34
N SER A 8 -5.41 27.87 -30.97
CA SER A 8 -6.06 29.12 -31.32
C SER A 8 -5.76 29.49 -32.77
N HIS A 9 -6.74 29.36 -33.66
CA HIS A 9 -6.81 30.06 -34.94
C HIS A 9 -8.25 30.52 -35.23
N SER A 10 -8.39 31.72 -35.78
CA SER A 10 -9.57 32.58 -35.76
C SER A 10 -10.60 32.37 -36.89
N ALA A 11 -11.88 32.45 -36.50
CA ALA A 11 -13.15 32.62 -37.27
C ALA A 11 -13.99 31.35 -37.61
N PRO A 12 -15.34 31.41 -37.68
CA PRO A 12 -16.33 32.17 -36.91
C PRO A 12 -16.85 31.39 -35.67
N ALA A 13 -17.13 32.11 -34.59
CA ALA A 13 -16.97 31.65 -33.21
C ALA A 13 -18.17 30.95 -32.52
N MET A 14 -19.23 30.53 -33.23
CA MET A 14 -20.41 29.93 -32.55
C MET A 14 -20.61 28.43 -32.80
N SER A 15 -20.22 27.91 -33.96
CA SER A 15 -20.38 26.48 -34.28
C SER A 15 -19.30 25.62 -33.62
N LEU A 16 -18.04 26.07 -33.68
CA LEU A 16 -16.89 25.31 -33.17
C LEU A 16 -16.86 25.23 -31.63
N SER A 17 -17.42 26.24 -30.96
CA SER A 17 -17.57 26.30 -29.49
C SER A 17 -18.54 25.22 -28.99
N LEU A 18 -19.71 25.12 -29.63
CA LEU A 18 -20.71 24.11 -29.27
C LEU A 18 -20.18 22.68 -29.51
N PHE A 19 -19.43 22.49 -30.60
CA PHE A 19 -18.75 21.23 -30.88
C PHE A 19 -17.69 20.86 -29.84
N CYS A 20 -16.90 21.81 -29.36
CA CYS A 20 -15.91 21.56 -28.28
C CYS A 20 -16.60 21.16 -26.98
N VAL A 21 -17.67 21.85 -26.60
CA VAL A 21 -18.42 21.55 -25.37
C VAL A 21 -19.02 20.14 -25.44
N ILE A 22 -19.58 19.74 -26.59
CA ILE A 22 -20.11 18.40 -26.82
C ILE A 22 -18.99 17.34 -26.74
N LEU A 23 -17.83 17.57 -27.35
CA LEU A 23 -16.69 16.63 -27.29
C LEU A 23 -16.18 16.42 -25.85
N CYS A 24 -16.19 17.47 -25.01
CA CYS A 24 -15.80 17.36 -23.61
C CYS A 24 -16.76 16.50 -22.78
N PHE A 25 -18.07 16.53 -23.11
CA PHE A 25 -19.07 15.70 -22.42
C PHE A 25 -19.08 14.25 -22.91
N LEU A 26 -18.72 13.96 -24.16
CA LEU A 26 -18.68 12.60 -24.70
C LEU A 26 -17.37 11.84 -24.40
N GLY A 27 -16.30 12.53 -23.99
CA GLY A 27 -14.98 11.93 -23.78
C GLY A 27 -14.74 11.28 -22.40
N ALA A 28 -15.63 11.46 -21.43
CA ALA A 28 -15.49 10.90 -20.09
C ALA A 28 -16.18 9.54 -20.00
N GLY A 29 -15.58 8.52 -20.62
CA GLY A 29 -15.91 7.13 -20.29
C GLY A 29 -15.61 6.86 -18.81
N PRO A 30 -16.30 5.90 -18.16
CA PRO A 30 -15.96 5.48 -16.81
C PRO A 30 -14.48 5.08 -16.79
N VAL A 31 -13.67 5.78 -16.01
CA VAL A 31 -12.29 5.36 -15.75
C VAL A 31 -12.42 4.12 -14.88
N ASP A 32 -12.04 2.97 -15.41
CA ASP A 32 -12.06 1.73 -14.63
C ASP A 32 -11.15 1.93 -13.41
N ALA A 33 -11.70 1.66 -12.22
CA ALA A 33 -10.97 1.88 -10.99
C ALA A 33 -10.01 0.71 -10.82
N ALA A 34 -8.73 0.96 -11.08
CA ALA A 34 -7.69 -0.05 -11.03
C ALA A 34 -7.62 -0.81 -9.68
N ILE A 35 -8.16 -0.20 -8.61
CA ILE A 35 -8.48 -0.84 -7.35
C ILE A 35 -9.96 -0.64 -7.02
N THR A 36 -10.65 -1.72 -6.70
CA THR A 36 -12.04 -1.72 -6.21
C THR A 36 -12.07 -2.12 -4.75
N GLN A 37 -12.76 -1.32 -3.91
CA GLN A 37 -12.95 -1.58 -2.49
C GLN A 37 -14.44 -1.62 -2.11
N THR A 38 -14.82 -2.63 -1.31
CA THR A 38 -16.21 -2.83 -0.86
C THR A 38 -16.27 -3.27 0.60
N PRO A 39 -17.20 -2.73 1.42
CA PRO A 39 -18.04 -1.56 1.14
C PRO A 39 -17.24 -0.26 1.19
N ARG A 40 -17.78 0.80 0.56
CA ARG A 40 -17.18 2.16 0.62
C ARG A 40 -17.42 2.86 1.94
N HIS A 41 -18.61 2.66 2.51
CA HIS A 41 -19.02 3.21 3.80
C HIS A 41 -19.85 2.16 4.52
N HIS A 42 -19.60 1.96 5.80
CA HIS A 42 -20.34 0.99 6.57
C HIS A 42 -20.33 1.37 8.05
N ILE A 43 -21.48 1.20 8.71
CA ILE A 43 -21.63 1.42 10.15
C ILE A 43 -22.14 0.10 10.73
N ILE A 44 -21.39 -0.46 11.67
CA ILE A 44 -21.68 -1.75 12.28
C ILE A 44 -21.68 -1.63 13.80
N GLN A 45 -22.37 -2.57 14.44
CA GLN A 45 -22.30 -2.71 15.89
C GLN A 45 -20.93 -3.24 16.32
N THR A 46 -20.45 -2.78 17.46
CA THR A 46 -19.23 -3.30 18.08
C THR A 46 -19.33 -4.80 18.35
N GLY A 47 -18.21 -5.52 18.27
CA GLY A 47 -18.17 -6.97 18.45
C GLY A 47 -18.54 -7.77 17.19
N THR A 48 -18.97 -7.09 16.12
CA THR A 48 -19.36 -7.74 14.87
C THR A 48 -18.15 -8.00 14.00
N LYS A 49 -18.04 -9.20 13.43
CA LYS A 49 -17.03 -9.51 12.41
C LYS A 49 -17.35 -8.78 11.11
N MET A 50 -16.34 -8.15 10.51
CA MET A 50 -16.49 -7.37 9.28
C MET A 50 -15.37 -7.70 8.30
N VAL A 51 -15.68 -7.73 7.00
CA VAL A 51 -14.68 -7.93 5.94
C VAL A 51 -14.72 -6.75 4.98
N LEU A 52 -13.57 -6.13 4.77
CA LEU A 52 -13.34 -5.14 3.74
C LEU A 52 -12.67 -5.84 2.55
N GLU A 53 -13.36 -5.87 1.43
CA GLU A 53 -12.87 -6.44 0.18
C GLU A 53 -12.01 -5.42 -0.55
N CYS A 54 -10.89 -5.89 -1.09
CA CYS A 54 -10.09 -5.13 -2.06
C CYS A 54 -9.74 -6.03 -3.24
N SER A 55 -9.95 -5.53 -4.46
CA SER A 55 -9.54 -6.19 -5.68
C SER A 55 -8.80 -5.27 -6.64
N GLN A 56 -7.92 -5.83 -7.47
CA GLN A 56 -7.16 -5.13 -8.51
C GLN A 56 -7.17 -5.90 -9.83
N ASP A 57 -7.11 -5.18 -10.94
CA ASP A 57 -7.05 -5.69 -12.32
C ASP A 57 -5.72 -5.38 -13.04
N MET A 58 -4.80 -4.71 -12.35
CA MET A 58 -3.50 -4.25 -12.86
C MET A 58 -2.40 -5.34 -12.88
N ASN A 59 -2.71 -6.59 -12.51
CA ASN A 59 -1.73 -7.66 -12.35
C ASN A 59 -0.58 -7.30 -11.36
N HIS A 60 -0.86 -6.46 -10.36
CA HIS A 60 0.10 -6.06 -9.33
C HIS A 60 0.38 -7.22 -8.35
N PHE A 61 1.66 -7.40 -8.00
CA PHE A 61 2.07 -8.46 -7.07
C PHE A 61 1.83 -8.05 -5.62
N ALA A 62 2.24 -6.84 -5.24
CA ALA A 62 2.09 -6.38 -3.88
C ALA A 62 0.73 -5.71 -3.66
N MET A 63 0.10 -5.94 -2.51
CA MET A 63 -1.06 -5.17 -2.05
C MET A 63 -0.92 -4.82 -0.58
N TYR A 64 -1.61 -3.77 -0.17
CA TYR A 64 -1.46 -3.12 1.12
C TYR A 64 -2.82 -2.70 1.64
N TRP A 65 -3.00 -2.82 2.95
CA TRP A 65 -4.09 -2.20 3.69
C TRP A 65 -3.53 -1.13 4.61
N TYR A 66 -4.12 0.05 4.51
CA TYR A 66 -3.85 1.17 5.40
C TYR A 66 -5.12 1.57 6.13
N ARG A 67 -4.92 2.17 7.30
CA ARG A 67 -5.92 3.00 7.96
C ARG A 67 -5.44 4.44 8.04
N GLN A 68 -6.38 5.36 8.05
CA GLN A 68 -6.13 6.79 8.25
C GLN A 68 -7.12 7.33 9.26
N ASP A 69 -6.59 7.68 10.44
CA ASP A 69 -7.36 8.36 11.47
C ASP A 69 -7.30 9.89 11.26
N PRO A 70 -8.32 10.65 11.69
CA PRO A 70 -8.34 12.11 11.53
C PRO A 70 -7.09 12.77 12.13
N GLY A 71 -6.41 13.61 11.33
CA GLY A 71 -5.20 14.31 11.74
C GLY A 71 -3.93 13.46 11.79
N GLN A 72 -3.99 12.18 11.43
CA GLN A 72 -2.85 11.27 11.40
C GLN A 72 -2.43 10.90 9.96
N GLY A 73 -1.22 10.39 9.83
CA GLY A 73 -0.73 9.80 8.59
C GLY A 73 -1.39 8.44 8.29
N LEU A 74 -0.94 7.80 7.21
CA LEU A 74 -1.32 6.42 6.91
C LEU A 74 -0.62 5.47 7.89
N GLY A 75 -1.41 4.66 8.61
CA GLY A 75 -0.91 3.52 9.36
C GLY A 75 -1.02 2.25 8.51
N LEU A 76 0.09 1.55 8.29
CA LEU A 76 0.06 0.27 7.58
C LEU A 76 -0.53 -0.80 8.49
N ILE A 77 -1.58 -1.47 8.04
CA ILE A 77 -2.21 -2.58 8.76
C ILE A 77 -1.54 -3.88 8.37
N HIS A 78 -1.55 -4.20 7.08
CA HIS A 78 -0.97 -5.43 6.54
C HIS A 78 -0.52 -5.21 5.10
N TYR A 79 0.43 -6.02 4.65
CA TYR A 79 0.79 -6.08 3.24
C TYR A 79 1.04 -7.51 2.79
N SER A 80 1.08 -7.67 1.47
CA SER A 80 1.37 -8.93 0.80
C SER A 80 2.30 -8.63 -0.36
N SER A 81 3.27 -9.50 -0.63
CA SER A 81 4.18 -9.41 -1.78
C SER A 81 3.77 -10.33 -2.94
N GLY A 82 2.61 -11.00 -2.82
CA GLY A 82 2.12 -11.98 -3.78
C GLY A 82 1.25 -13.05 -3.12
N THR A 83 0.66 -13.92 -3.94
CA THR A 83 -0.19 -15.04 -3.51
C THR A 83 0.50 -15.89 -2.44
N GLY A 84 -0.23 -16.21 -1.37
CA GLY A 84 0.28 -16.99 -0.24
C GLY A 84 1.24 -16.25 0.70
N SER A 85 1.50 -14.96 0.47
CA SER A 85 2.32 -14.14 1.37
C SER A 85 1.51 -13.04 2.05
N THR A 86 1.68 -12.88 3.35
CA THR A 86 1.15 -11.76 4.14
C THR A 86 2.19 -11.37 5.18
N ALA A 87 2.21 -10.10 5.56
CA ALA A 87 3.10 -9.56 6.56
C ALA A 87 2.39 -8.43 7.31
N GLU A 88 2.77 -8.27 8.57
CA GLU A 88 2.24 -7.26 9.48
C GLU A 88 2.81 -5.88 9.17
N GLY A 89 1.97 -4.85 9.37
CA GLY A 89 2.38 -3.44 9.38
C GLY A 89 2.60 -2.93 10.80
N ASP A 90 2.34 -1.64 10.99
CA ASP A 90 2.51 -0.94 12.27
C ASP A 90 1.28 -1.06 13.18
N VAL A 91 0.09 -1.30 12.61
CA VAL A 91 -1.20 -1.33 13.34
C VAL A 91 -2.00 -2.58 12.97
N THR A 92 -1.60 -3.74 13.52
CA THR A 92 -2.10 -5.07 13.11
C THR A 92 -3.12 -5.68 14.06
N GLU A 93 -3.20 -5.17 15.30
CA GLU A 93 -4.05 -5.75 16.34
C GLU A 93 -5.54 -5.76 15.95
N GLY A 94 -6.16 -6.93 16.04
CA GLY A 94 -7.58 -7.12 15.74
C GLY A 94 -7.92 -7.20 14.24
N TYR A 95 -6.91 -7.26 13.38
CA TYR A 95 -7.05 -7.43 11.94
C TYR A 95 -6.46 -8.76 11.47
N SER A 96 -7.02 -9.33 10.41
CA SER A 96 -6.45 -10.48 9.71
C SER A 96 -6.61 -10.31 8.19
N VAL A 97 -5.73 -10.94 7.42
CA VAL A 97 -5.74 -10.89 5.94
C VAL A 97 -5.45 -12.25 5.34
N SER A 98 -5.93 -12.50 4.13
CA SER A 98 -5.49 -13.62 3.29
C SER A 98 -5.08 -13.13 1.90
N ARG A 99 -4.19 -13.88 1.23
CA ARG A 99 -3.82 -13.61 -0.16
C ARG A 99 -3.91 -14.86 -1.01
N ASP A 100 -5.11 -15.40 -1.14
CA ASP A 100 -5.36 -16.65 -1.87
C ASP A 100 -5.30 -16.44 -3.39
N LYS A 101 -5.62 -15.23 -3.86
CA LYS A 101 -5.61 -14.83 -5.27
C LYS A 101 -4.80 -13.56 -5.46
N LYS A 102 -4.19 -13.38 -6.64
CA LYS A 102 -3.37 -12.19 -6.92
C LYS A 102 -4.25 -10.94 -7.03
N GLU A 103 -5.49 -11.11 -7.41
CA GLU A 103 -6.46 -10.05 -7.66
C GLU A 103 -7.09 -9.55 -6.37
N HIS A 104 -7.11 -10.33 -5.29
CA HIS A 104 -7.88 -10.03 -4.09
C HIS A 104 -7.01 -9.93 -2.85
N PHE A 105 -7.31 -9.00 -1.95
CA PHE A 105 -6.66 -8.90 -0.65
C PHE A 105 -7.68 -8.43 0.40
N PRO A 106 -8.54 -9.33 0.94
CA PRO A 106 -9.52 -8.95 1.95
C PRO A 106 -8.86 -8.63 3.29
N LEU A 107 -9.40 -7.64 4.00
CA LEU A 107 -9.07 -7.31 5.39
C LEU A 107 -10.27 -7.68 6.27
N THR A 108 -10.05 -8.57 7.23
CA THR A 108 -11.05 -8.97 8.20
C THR A 108 -10.78 -8.28 9.53
N LEU A 109 -11.82 -7.66 10.08
CA LEU A 109 -11.88 -7.25 11.47
C LEU A 109 -12.62 -8.37 12.21
N GLU A 110 -11.92 -9.11 13.07
CA GLU A 110 -12.51 -10.27 13.75
C GLU A 110 -13.62 -9.87 14.73
N SER A 111 -13.49 -8.72 15.35
CA SER A 111 -14.45 -8.15 16.29
C SER A 111 -14.33 -6.62 16.24
N ALA A 112 -15.27 -5.96 15.57
CA ALA A 112 -15.19 -4.51 15.34
C ALA A 112 -15.19 -3.72 16.66
N GLY A 113 -14.15 -2.93 16.89
CA GLY A 113 -14.03 -2.01 18.02
C GLY A 113 -14.23 -0.54 17.63
N THR A 114 -14.53 0.32 18.61
CA THR A 114 -14.62 1.77 18.38
C THR A 114 -13.27 2.36 17.96
N ASN A 115 -12.16 1.83 18.50
CA ASN A 115 -10.78 2.15 18.11
C ASN A 115 -10.41 1.77 16.67
N GLN A 116 -11.24 0.96 16.00
CA GLN A 116 -11.10 0.58 14.60
C GLN A 116 -12.01 1.43 13.68
N THR A 117 -12.62 2.50 14.18
CA THR A 117 -13.38 3.45 13.36
C THR A 117 -12.40 4.38 12.63
N SER A 118 -12.18 4.14 11.35
CA SER A 118 -11.15 4.81 10.56
C SER A 118 -11.49 4.82 9.07
N LEU A 119 -10.76 5.60 8.27
CA LEU A 119 -10.76 5.46 6.83
C LEU A 119 -9.82 4.32 6.42
N TYR A 120 -10.34 3.32 5.71
CA TYR A 120 -9.55 2.17 5.24
C TYR A 120 -9.22 2.30 3.76
N LEU A 121 -7.95 2.16 3.42
CA LEU A 121 -7.44 2.38 2.07
C LEU A 121 -6.65 1.15 1.60
N CYS A 122 -6.99 0.65 0.43
CA CYS A 122 -6.23 -0.41 -0.22
C CYS A 122 -5.36 0.17 -1.33
N ALA A 123 -4.12 -0.34 -1.44
CA ALA A 123 -3.21 0.02 -2.51
C ALA A 123 -2.54 -1.23 -3.08
N SER A 124 -1.99 -1.11 -4.29
CA SER A 124 -1.24 -2.19 -4.93
C SER A 124 -0.05 -1.65 -5.70
N ARG A 125 0.95 -2.52 -5.91
CA ARG A 125 2.18 -2.18 -6.63
C ARG A 125 2.67 -3.36 -7.45
N GLU A 126 3.16 -3.08 -8.66
CA GLU A 126 3.99 -3.99 -9.42
C GLU A 126 5.28 -4.26 -8.64
N SER A 127 5.44 -5.46 -8.08
CA SER A 127 6.58 -5.77 -7.22
C SER A 127 7.86 -5.72 -8.06
N THR A 128 8.62 -4.63 -7.92
CA THR A 128 10.06 -4.66 -8.20
C THR A 128 10.69 -5.39 -7.02
N ALA A 129 11.29 -6.56 -7.24
CA ALA A 129 12.08 -7.24 -6.21
C ALA A 129 12.94 -6.19 -5.49
N LEU A 130 12.71 -5.99 -4.20
CA LEU A 130 13.50 -5.06 -3.39
C LEU A 130 14.94 -5.55 -3.53
N HIS A 131 15.75 -4.83 -4.31
CA HIS A 131 17.17 -5.09 -4.45
C HIS A 131 17.75 -5.03 -3.05
N ARG A 132 18.03 -6.21 -2.48
CA ARG A 132 18.35 -6.49 -1.08
C ARG A 132 19.66 -5.83 -0.59
N GLN A 133 20.19 -4.83 -1.31
CA GLN A 133 21.55 -4.31 -1.16
C GLN A 133 21.69 -3.04 -0.30
N LEU A 134 20.61 -2.38 0.16
CA LEU A 134 20.77 -1.11 0.90
C LEU A 134 20.72 -1.21 2.43
N LEU A 135 20.58 -2.40 3.02
CA LEU A 135 20.60 -2.57 4.48
C LEU A 135 21.93 -3.10 5.04
N SER A 136 22.94 -3.39 4.21
CA SER A 136 24.25 -3.84 4.73
C SER A 136 25.14 -2.70 5.22
N ALA A 137 24.76 -1.43 5.04
CA ALA A 137 25.62 -0.28 5.30
C ALA A 137 25.44 0.38 6.69
N GLN A 138 24.67 -0.22 7.62
CA GLN A 138 24.34 0.40 8.91
C GLN A 138 24.56 -0.51 10.14
N LYS A 139 25.71 -1.21 10.24
CA LYS A 139 26.15 -1.84 11.50
C LYS A 139 27.68 -2.01 11.47
N ALA A 140 28.54 -1.46 12.34
CA ALA A 140 28.45 -0.75 13.62
C ALA A 140 29.68 0.22 13.78
N PRO A 141 29.76 1.09 14.82
CA PRO A 141 30.89 2.01 15.05
C PRO A 141 32.14 1.32 15.64
N PRO A 142 33.33 1.96 15.60
CA PRO A 142 34.62 1.31 15.85
C PRO A 142 34.86 0.98 17.32
N GLN A 143 35.27 -0.27 17.60
CA GLN A 143 35.62 -0.74 18.94
C GLN A 143 36.93 -0.13 19.40
N ALA A 144 36.86 0.63 20.49
CA ALA A 144 38.03 1.22 21.15
C ALA A 144 38.93 0.15 21.79
N ARG A 145 40.18 0.16 21.33
CA ARG A 145 41.43 -0.36 21.91
C ARG A 145 41.36 -0.66 23.42
N ARG A 146 41.53 -1.93 23.82
CA ARG A 146 42.07 -2.31 25.14
C ARG A 146 43.26 -3.26 24.99
N LYS A 147 44.22 -3.03 25.87
CA LYS A 147 45.65 -3.27 25.74
C LYS A 147 46.05 -4.73 25.94
N PHE A 148 47.17 -5.07 25.30
CA PHE A 148 47.99 -6.27 25.43
C PHE A 148 48.49 -6.50 26.87
N LEU A 149 48.48 -7.75 27.33
CA LEU A 149 49.42 -8.28 28.32
C LEU A 149 49.71 -9.75 27.97
N PRO A 150 50.98 -10.23 28.00
CA PRO A 150 51.34 -11.53 27.44
C PRO A 150 51.46 -12.67 28.48
N GLU A 151 51.37 -13.88 27.91
CA GLU A 151 52.08 -15.13 28.25
C GLU A 151 51.60 -16.03 29.40
N ALA A 152 51.29 -17.29 29.05
CA ALA A 152 52.02 -18.49 29.51
C ALA A 152 51.48 -19.75 28.79
N SER A 153 52.34 -20.44 28.04
CA SER A 153 52.17 -21.86 27.68
C SER A 153 52.61 -22.73 28.86
N PRO A 154 52.08 -23.96 29.06
CA PRO A 154 52.88 -25.12 28.62
C PRO A 154 52.11 -26.40 28.21
N GLN A 155 52.67 -27.04 27.18
CA GLN A 155 53.01 -28.47 26.99
C GLN A 155 51.99 -29.63 27.00
N GLU A 156 52.41 -30.62 26.19
CA GLU A 156 51.83 -31.86 25.67
C GLU A 156 51.41 -32.95 26.68
N GLY A 157 50.65 -33.92 26.15
CA GLY A 157 50.31 -35.25 26.69
C GLY A 157 48.86 -35.58 26.31
N GLU A 158 48.49 -36.60 25.54
CA GLU A 158 49.08 -37.91 25.18
C GLU A 158 48.61 -38.31 23.77
#